data_AF-A0A8J2MGG2-F1
#
_entry.id   AF-A0A8J2MGG2-F1
#
_cell.length_a   1.000
_cell.length_b   1.000
_cell.length_c   1.000
_cell.angle_alpha   90.00
_cell.angle_beta   90.00
_cell.angle_gamma   90.00
#
_symmetry.space_group_name_H-M   'P 1'
#
loop_
_entity.id
_entity.type
_entity.pdbx_description
1 polymer ?
#
loop_
_entity_poly.entity_id
_entity_poly.type
_entity_poly.pdbx_seq_one_letter_code
_entity_poly.pdbx_strand_id
1 'polypeptide(L)'
;MLTLRICARFRPHASTCRLQSTLAEKMKRAVSGINPEDSEEDQKRILNEQRDSKGEPFRPIFLGPKRKLRVQLNIERQTGQTKVQSLPRGDIFQRMLVRRPRKEEMSTEQDWPSVWPVARSFRSSVVPLPVRMGARRHPERRPPFKTEGNLELVKIPNFLHLTPAAIERHCNAIKKSIALGVSQFVDPGGIRLDLVGSSVE
;
A
#
# COMPACT_ATOMS: atom_id res chain seq x y z
N MET A 1 -34.67 7.96 44.42
CA MET A 1 -33.59 8.58 43.62
C MET A 1 -33.07 7.55 42.62
N LEU A 2 -33.75 7.39 41.48
CA LEU A 2 -33.38 6.41 40.44
C LEU A 2 -32.34 7.04 39.50
N THR A 3 -31.11 6.52 39.50
CA THR A 3 -30.05 6.95 38.57
C THR A 3 -30.12 6.11 37.29
N LEU A 4 -30.62 6.73 36.21
CA LEU A 4 -30.62 6.17 34.86
C LEU A 4 -29.18 6.15 34.33
N ARG A 5 -28.55 4.96 34.28
CA ARG A 5 -27.30 4.75 33.55
C ARG A 5 -27.61 4.62 32.05
N ILE A 6 -27.36 5.70 31.31
CA ILE A 6 -27.41 5.70 29.84
C ILE A 6 -26.22 4.89 29.33
N CYS A 7 -26.46 3.64 28.93
CA CYS A 7 -25.49 2.84 28.18
C CYS A 7 -25.39 3.38 26.75
N ALA A 8 -24.49 4.33 26.52
CA ALA A 8 -24.07 4.70 25.17
C ALA A 8 -23.30 3.53 24.56
N ARG A 9 -23.94 2.78 23.65
CA ARG A 9 -23.26 1.81 22.78
C ARG A 9 -22.38 2.58 21.80
N PHE A 10 -21.15 2.86 22.22
CA PHE A 10 -20.09 3.35 21.36
C PHE A 10 -19.75 2.24 20.36
N ARG A 11 -20.20 2.38 19.11
CA ARG A 11 -19.74 1.52 18.01
C ARG A 11 -18.30 1.93 17.68
N PRO A 12 -17.28 1.07 17.83
CA PRO A 12 -15.95 1.41 17.34
C PRO A 12 -16.00 1.32 15.81
N HIS A 13 -15.92 2.46 15.14
CA HIS A 13 -15.49 2.48 13.75
C HIS A 13 -14.12 1.81 13.67
N ALA A 14 -14.00 0.85 12.76
CA ALA A 14 -12.77 0.13 12.47
C ALA A 14 -11.72 1.08 11.87
N SER A 15 -11.04 1.79 12.76
CA SER A 15 -9.75 2.41 12.53
C SER A 15 -8.90 2.12 13.76
N THR A 16 -8.54 0.85 13.94
CA THR A 16 -7.44 0.48 14.82
C THR A 16 -6.17 1.06 14.21
N CYS A 17 -5.88 2.31 14.58
CA CYS A 17 -4.56 2.90 14.48
C CYS A 17 -3.57 1.88 15.03
N ARG A 18 -2.66 1.40 14.18
CA ARG A 18 -1.55 0.50 14.52
C ARG A 18 -0.58 1.22 15.46
N LEU A 19 -0.96 1.41 16.71
CA LEU A 19 -0.20 2.22 17.68
C LEU A 19 0.94 1.50 18.37
N GLN A 20 1.24 0.23 18.03
CA GLN A 20 2.49 -0.42 18.46
C GLN A 20 3.07 -1.25 17.32
N SER A 21 3.72 -0.60 16.36
CA SER A 21 4.53 -1.32 15.38
C SER A 21 5.80 -1.83 16.07
N THR A 22 5.89 -3.14 16.28
CA THR A 22 7.08 -3.86 16.77
C THR A 22 8.35 -3.53 15.96
N LEU A 23 8.18 -3.07 14.73
CA LEU A 23 9.25 -2.61 13.86
C LEU A 23 9.95 -1.34 14.38
N ALA A 24 9.20 -0.33 14.84
CA ALA A 24 9.79 0.92 15.32
C ALA A 24 10.65 0.69 16.56
N GLU A 25 10.22 -0.22 17.43
CA GLU A 25 10.96 -0.61 18.63
C GLU A 25 12.20 -1.45 18.27
N LYS A 26 12.10 -2.36 17.30
CA LYS A 26 13.26 -3.07 16.73
C LYS A 26 14.29 -2.11 16.12
N MET A 27 13.84 -1.05 15.43
CA MET A 27 14.73 -0.03 14.87
C MET A 27 15.45 0.77 15.97
N LYS A 28 14.76 1.17 17.05
CA LYS A 28 15.39 1.84 18.19
C LYS A 28 16.46 0.97 18.88
N ARG A 29 16.17 -0.33 19.07
CA ARG A 29 17.11 -1.30 19.65
C ARG A 29 18.35 -1.53 18.78
N ALA A 30 18.17 -1.59 17.45
CA ALA A 30 19.27 -1.71 16.51
C ALA A 30 20.19 -0.47 16.53
N VAL A 31 19.62 0.73 16.68
CA VAL A 31 20.40 1.99 16.78
C VAL A 31 21.17 2.08 18.11
N SER A 32 20.62 1.54 19.20
CA SER A 32 21.32 1.51 20.50
C SER A 32 22.44 0.48 20.57
N GLY A 33 22.61 -0.40 19.56
CA GLY A 33 23.70 -1.38 19.50
C GLY A 33 23.64 -2.52 20.53
N ILE A 34 22.54 -2.61 21.29
CA ILE A 34 22.33 -3.60 22.34
C ILE A 34 21.32 -4.64 21.82
N ASN A 35 21.75 -5.89 21.63
CA ASN A 35 20.81 -6.98 21.42
C ASN A 35 20.36 -7.53 22.78
N PRO A 36 19.05 -7.76 22.99
CA PRO A 36 18.54 -8.32 24.24
C PRO A 36 18.93 -9.79 24.47
N GLU A 37 19.51 -10.46 23.46
CA GLU A 37 19.94 -11.86 23.50
C GLU A 37 21.43 -12.02 23.87
N ASP A 38 22.17 -10.92 24.01
CA ASP A 38 23.59 -10.94 24.34
C ASP A 38 23.76 -11.08 25.87
N SER A 39 24.68 -11.94 26.31
CA SER A 39 24.98 -12.14 27.74
C SER A 39 25.44 -10.82 28.39
N GLU A 40 25.11 -10.60 29.67
CA GLU A 40 25.55 -9.41 30.42
C GLU A 40 27.07 -9.21 30.36
N GLU A 41 27.84 -10.29 30.24
CA GLU A 41 29.30 -10.26 30.09
C GLU A 41 29.73 -9.71 28.73
N ASP A 42 29.03 -10.06 27.66
CA ASP A 42 29.29 -9.57 26.31
C ASP A 42 28.93 -8.09 26.19
N GLN A 43 27.82 -7.69 26.83
CA GLN A 43 27.42 -6.29 26.96
C GLN A 43 28.48 -5.47 27.72
N LYS A 44 29.00 -6.01 28.83
CA LYS A 44 30.10 -5.40 29.59
C LYS A 44 31.37 -5.30 28.75
N ARG A 45 31.74 -6.31 27.96
CA ARG A 45 32.92 -6.26 27.06
C ARG A 45 32.80 -5.23 25.96
N ILE A 46 31.60 -5.05 25.39
CA ILE A 46 31.34 -4.00 24.38
C ILE A 46 31.43 -2.61 25.00
N LEU A 47 30.98 -2.45 26.24
CA LEU A 47 31.05 -1.20 26.98
C LEU A 47 32.45 -0.90 27.57
N ASN A 48 33.26 -1.94 27.81
CA ASN A 48 34.63 -1.83 28.31
C ASN A 48 35.60 -1.51 27.16
N GLU A 49 35.33 -0.43 26.44
CA GLU A 49 36.27 0.15 25.50
C GLU A 49 37.48 0.67 26.28
N GLN A 50 38.71 0.27 25.90
CA GLN A 50 39.93 0.87 26.45
C GLN A 50 39.89 2.38 26.18
N ARG A 51 39.88 3.16 27.27
CA ARG A 51 39.91 4.62 27.22
C ARG A 51 41.33 5.11 27.37
N ASP A 52 41.68 6.14 26.62
CA ASP A 52 42.98 6.77 26.72
C ASP A 52 43.13 7.48 28.09
N SER A 53 44.33 7.95 28.42
CA SER A 53 44.60 8.70 29.66
C SER A 53 43.72 9.95 29.85
N LYS A 54 43.10 10.44 28.77
CA LYS A 54 42.15 11.56 28.77
C LYS A 54 40.68 11.12 28.90
N GLY A 55 40.41 9.82 29.06
CA GLY A 55 39.06 9.27 29.20
C GLY A 55 38.25 9.19 27.90
N GLU A 56 38.86 9.53 26.75
CA GLU A 56 38.22 9.39 25.46
C GLU A 56 38.26 7.93 24.99
N PRO A 57 37.18 7.41 24.40
CA PRO A 57 37.22 6.09 23.77
C PRO A 57 38.17 6.12 22.59
N PHE A 58 39.04 5.11 22.45
CA PHE A 58 39.96 5.03 21.33
C PHE A 58 39.19 5.09 20.01
N ARG A 59 39.36 6.18 19.26
CA ARG A 59 38.76 6.36 17.93
C ARG A 59 39.80 5.88 16.91
N PRO A 60 39.65 4.69 16.30
CA PRO A 60 40.53 4.25 15.22
C PRO A 60 40.22 5.08 13.97
N ILE A 61 40.72 6.32 13.91
CA ILE A 61 40.45 7.22 12.78
C ILE A 61 41.22 6.77 11.53
N PHE A 62 42.26 5.91 11.66
CA PHE A 62 43.11 5.53 10.52
C PHE A 62 43.64 4.07 10.49
N LEU A 63 42.90 3.08 10.98
CA LEU A 63 43.28 1.65 10.82
C LEU A 63 42.41 0.93 9.78
N GLY A 64 42.41 1.43 8.53
CA GLY A 64 41.80 0.80 7.36
C GLY A 64 40.31 0.41 7.49
N PRO A 65 39.70 -0.17 6.45
CA PRO A 65 38.43 -0.85 6.62
C PRO A 65 38.67 -2.06 7.53
N LYS A 66 37.99 -2.15 8.68
CA LYS A 66 37.93 -3.37 9.54
C LYS A 66 37.17 -4.53 8.86
N ARG A 67 37.36 -4.70 7.55
CA ARG A 67 36.68 -5.72 6.74
C ARG A 67 37.61 -6.91 6.63
N LYS A 68 37.19 -8.02 7.24
CA LYS A 68 37.88 -9.30 7.06
C LYS A 68 37.72 -9.75 5.61
N LEU A 69 38.80 -10.27 5.02
CA LEU A 69 38.74 -10.89 3.70
C LEU A 69 37.80 -12.09 3.71
N ARG A 70 37.20 -12.44 2.56
CA ARG A 70 36.36 -13.64 2.42
C ARG A 70 37.06 -14.92 2.91
N VAL A 71 38.37 -15.03 2.66
CA VAL A 71 39.20 -16.16 3.11
C VAL A 71 39.25 -16.21 4.63
N GLN A 72 39.54 -15.08 5.28
CA GLN A 72 39.56 -14.97 6.74
C GLN A 72 38.19 -15.28 7.34
N LEU A 73 37.10 -14.76 6.76
CA LEU A 73 35.74 -15.07 7.19
C LEU A 73 35.42 -16.57 7.06
N ASN A 74 35.92 -17.25 6.03
CA ASN A 74 35.72 -18.69 5.87
C ASN A 74 36.51 -19.50 6.91
N ILE A 75 37.76 -19.10 7.19
CA ILE A 75 38.59 -19.75 8.22
C ILE A 75 37.92 -19.60 9.59
N GLU A 76 37.44 -18.41 9.93
CA GLU A 76 36.77 -18.14 11.20
C GLU A 76 35.43 -18.89 11.35
N ARG A 77 34.75 -19.16 10.23
CA ARG A 77 33.56 -20.02 10.18
C ARG A 77 33.91 -21.49 10.40
N GLN A 78 34.96 -21.99 9.75
CA GLN A 78 35.40 -23.38 9.87
C GLN A 78 36.01 -23.69 11.25
N THR A 79 36.70 -22.71 11.85
CA THR A 79 37.29 -22.85 13.19
C THR A 79 36.28 -22.62 14.32
N GLY A 80 35.04 -22.22 14.01
CA GLY A 80 34.00 -21.95 14.99
C GLY A 80 34.24 -20.70 15.86
N GLN A 81 35.29 -19.93 15.58
CA GLN A 81 35.63 -18.70 16.32
C GLN A 81 34.62 -17.58 16.07
N THR A 82 33.86 -17.62 14.97
CA THR A 82 32.82 -16.63 14.66
C THR A 82 31.43 -17.26 14.66
N LYS A 83 30.54 -16.71 15.49
CA LYS A 83 29.11 -17.04 15.49
C LYS A 83 28.48 -16.50 14.21
N VAL A 84 28.19 -17.37 13.24
CA VAL A 84 27.51 -16.96 12.01
C VAL A 84 26.08 -16.56 12.35
N GLN A 85 25.81 -15.26 12.40
CA GLN A 85 24.44 -14.78 12.41
C GLN A 85 23.81 -15.15 11.06
N SER A 86 22.83 -16.06 11.07
CA SER A 86 22.03 -16.34 9.89
C SER A 86 21.19 -15.10 9.59
N LEU A 87 21.70 -14.23 8.72
CA LEU A 87 20.86 -13.15 8.20
C LEU A 87 19.61 -13.81 7.60
N PRO A 88 18.39 -13.31 7.92
CA PRO A 88 17.19 -13.81 7.28
C PRO A 88 17.41 -13.71 5.76
N ARG A 89 17.10 -14.79 5.02
CA ARG A 89 17.14 -14.76 3.55
C ARG A 89 16.42 -13.48 3.10
N GLY A 90 17.05 -12.64 2.28
CA GLY A 90 16.46 -11.36 1.82
C GLY A 90 15.07 -11.53 1.17
N ASP A 91 14.78 -12.76 0.73
CA ASP A 91 13.51 -13.23 0.21
C ASP A 91 12.34 -13.21 1.22
N ILE A 92 12.57 -13.19 2.55
CA ILE A 92 11.45 -13.17 3.52
C ILE A 92 10.67 -11.86 3.41
N PHE A 93 11.35 -10.72 3.31
CA PHE A 93 10.68 -9.43 3.06
C PHE A 93 9.93 -9.45 1.73
N GLN A 94 10.55 -10.01 0.68
CA GLN A 94 9.96 -10.07 -0.66
C GLN A 94 8.71 -10.96 -0.70
N ARG A 95 8.72 -12.11 -0.02
CA ARG A 95 7.56 -12.99 0.16
C ARG A 95 6.46 -12.36 1.01
N MET A 96 6.81 -11.63 2.08
CA MET A 96 5.83 -10.90 2.90
C MET A 96 5.22 -9.68 2.17
N LEU A 97 5.91 -9.13 1.16
CA LEU A 97 5.40 -8.05 0.32
C LEU A 97 4.40 -8.53 -0.74
N VAL A 98 4.41 -9.82 -1.10
CA VAL A 98 3.43 -10.38 -2.04
C VAL A 98 2.09 -10.52 -1.33
N ARG A 99 1.27 -9.47 -1.44
CA ARG A 99 -0.13 -9.50 -0.99
C ARG A 99 -0.98 -10.29 -1.97
N ARG A 100 -2.02 -10.96 -1.44
CA ARG A 100 -3.08 -11.54 -2.26
C ARG A 100 -3.71 -10.44 -3.12
N PRO A 101 -4.09 -10.75 -4.36
CA PRO A 101 -4.76 -9.77 -5.21
C PRO A 101 -6.13 -9.43 -4.60
N ARG A 102 -6.51 -8.15 -4.65
CA ARG A 102 -7.78 -7.64 -4.10
C ARG A 102 -9.00 -8.42 -4.61
N LYS A 103 -8.95 -8.96 -5.83
CA LYS A 103 -10.02 -9.77 -6.40
C LYS A 103 -10.41 -11.01 -5.58
N GLU A 104 -9.50 -11.54 -4.78
CA GLU A 104 -9.75 -12.70 -3.92
C GLU A 104 -10.39 -12.31 -2.58
N GLU A 105 -10.23 -11.06 -2.16
CA GLU A 105 -10.69 -10.57 -0.86
C GLU A 105 -12.08 -9.90 -0.92
N MET A 106 -12.55 -9.56 -2.11
CA MET A 106 -13.80 -8.81 -2.28
C MET A 106 -15.04 -9.71 -2.23
N SER A 107 -16.10 -9.17 -1.64
CA SER A 107 -17.43 -9.80 -1.60
C SER A 107 -18.14 -9.66 -2.94
N THR A 108 -18.99 -10.64 -3.29
CA THR A 108 -19.85 -10.60 -4.48
C THR A 108 -20.92 -9.51 -4.43
N GLU A 109 -21.41 -9.17 -3.23
CA GLU A 109 -22.46 -8.16 -3.04
C GLU A 109 -21.91 -6.71 -2.98
N GLN A 110 -20.62 -6.52 -3.25
CA GLN A 110 -20.00 -5.21 -3.17
C GLN A 110 -20.45 -4.28 -4.30
N ASP A 111 -20.63 -3.01 -3.95
CA ASP A 111 -20.85 -1.91 -4.90
C ASP A 111 -19.72 -1.81 -5.94
N TRP A 112 -20.01 -2.23 -7.17
CA TRP A 112 -19.09 -2.13 -8.30
C TRP A 112 -18.61 -0.70 -8.61
N PRO A 113 -19.49 0.34 -8.61
CA PRO A 113 -19.05 1.71 -8.88
C PRO A 113 -18.00 2.23 -7.88
N SER A 114 -17.98 1.69 -6.65
CA SER A 114 -16.95 2.03 -5.65
C SER A 114 -15.61 1.35 -5.95
N VAL A 115 -15.62 0.18 -6.58
CA VAL A 115 -14.41 -0.58 -6.96
C VAL A 115 -13.75 0.07 -8.18
N TRP A 116 -14.56 0.55 -9.12
CA TRP A 116 -14.08 1.10 -10.40
C TRP A 116 -14.75 2.45 -10.75
N PRO A 117 -14.43 3.53 -10.02
CA PRO A 117 -15.16 4.81 -10.13
C PRO A 117 -14.85 5.62 -11.40
N VAL A 118 -13.68 5.43 -12.00
CA VAL A 118 -13.15 6.28 -13.09
C VAL A 118 -12.54 5.40 -14.19
N ALA A 119 -12.48 5.94 -15.41
CA ALA A 119 -11.77 5.34 -16.53
C ALA A 119 -10.33 4.97 -16.14
N ARG A 120 -9.97 3.71 -16.33
CA ARG A 120 -8.65 3.17 -15.99
C ARG A 120 -8.33 1.97 -16.86
N SER A 121 -7.06 1.72 -17.14
CA SER A 121 -6.61 0.49 -17.82
C SER A 121 -6.99 -0.76 -17.02
N PHE A 122 -7.23 -1.86 -17.73
CA PHE A 122 -7.63 -3.13 -17.13
C PHE A 122 -6.61 -3.61 -16.08
N ARG A 123 -7.08 -3.93 -14.88
CA ARG A 123 -6.23 -4.39 -13.76
C ARG A 123 -6.70 -5.76 -13.26
N SER A 124 -5.92 -6.80 -13.58
CA SER A 124 -6.21 -8.19 -13.22
C SER A 124 -6.25 -8.47 -11.73
N SER A 125 -5.68 -7.60 -10.88
CA SER A 125 -5.72 -7.74 -9.43
C SER A 125 -7.00 -7.23 -8.78
N VAL A 126 -7.82 -6.47 -9.51
CA VAL A 126 -9.04 -5.82 -9.00
C VAL A 126 -10.30 -6.42 -9.62
N VAL A 127 -10.27 -6.78 -10.90
CA VAL A 127 -11.45 -7.29 -11.62
C VAL A 127 -11.65 -8.79 -11.32
N PRO A 128 -12.83 -9.22 -10.80
CA PRO A 128 -13.12 -10.63 -10.46
C PRO A 128 -13.38 -11.53 -11.67
N LEU A 129 -13.42 -10.97 -12.87
CA LEU A 129 -13.95 -11.68 -14.03
C LEU A 129 -12.89 -12.62 -14.64
N PRO A 130 -13.23 -13.88 -14.95
CA PRO A 130 -12.33 -14.84 -15.59
C PRO A 130 -12.20 -14.58 -17.10
N VAL A 131 -11.84 -13.35 -17.49
CA VAL A 131 -11.70 -12.94 -18.89
C VAL A 131 -10.44 -13.55 -19.51
N ARG A 132 -10.54 -13.96 -20.77
CA ARG A 132 -9.40 -14.47 -21.54
C ARG A 132 -9.35 -13.80 -22.89
N MET A 133 -8.15 -13.47 -23.35
CA MET A 133 -7.95 -12.80 -24.63
C MET A 133 -6.60 -13.18 -25.25
N GLY A 134 -6.52 -13.05 -26.57
CA GLY A 134 -5.30 -13.22 -27.34
C GLY A 134 -5.42 -14.37 -28.33
N ALA A 135 -4.82 -14.20 -29.51
CA ALA A 135 -4.77 -15.24 -30.53
C ALA A 135 -3.77 -16.35 -30.15
N ARG A 136 -4.10 -17.59 -30.53
CA ARG A 136 -3.18 -18.73 -30.45
C ARG A 136 -3.09 -19.42 -31.81
N ARG A 137 -1.93 -20.01 -32.10
CA ARG A 137 -1.71 -20.78 -33.34
C ARG A 137 -2.66 -21.97 -33.47
N HIS A 138 -3.01 -22.62 -32.36
CA HIS A 138 -3.95 -23.73 -32.33
C HIS A 138 -5.06 -23.45 -31.30
N PRO A 139 -6.16 -22.82 -31.70
CA PRO A 139 -7.23 -22.42 -30.79
C PRO A 139 -7.96 -23.62 -30.17
N GLU A 140 -8.09 -24.73 -30.89
CA GLU A 140 -8.77 -25.95 -30.42
C GLU A 140 -8.01 -26.65 -29.27
N ARG A 141 -6.68 -26.53 -29.25
CA ARG A 141 -5.83 -27.23 -28.29
C ARG A 141 -5.66 -26.47 -26.97
N ARG A 142 -5.82 -25.14 -26.97
CA ARG A 142 -5.49 -24.30 -25.80
C ARG A 142 -6.39 -23.06 -25.71
N PRO A 143 -6.97 -22.79 -24.52
CA PRO A 143 -7.76 -21.58 -24.31
C PRO A 143 -6.89 -20.31 -24.36
N PRO A 144 -7.45 -19.14 -24.69
CA PRO A 144 -6.71 -17.87 -24.74
C PRO A 144 -6.02 -17.52 -23.40
N PHE A 145 -5.11 -16.54 -23.44
CA PHE A 145 -4.34 -16.16 -22.26
C PHE A 145 -5.25 -15.64 -21.14
N LYS A 146 -4.87 -15.96 -19.90
CA LYS A 146 -5.56 -15.50 -18.68
C LYS A 146 -5.45 -13.98 -18.52
N THR A 147 -6.12 -13.41 -17.53
CA THR A 147 -6.04 -11.97 -17.21
C THR A 147 -4.67 -11.54 -16.67
N GLU A 148 -3.96 -12.43 -16.01
CA GLU A 148 -2.65 -12.17 -15.40
C GLU A 148 -1.57 -11.99 -16.47
N GLY A 149 -0.96 -10.80 -16.51
CA GLY A 149 0.13 -10.48 -17.45
C GLY A 149 -0.30 -10.28 -18.91
N ASN A 150 -1.61 -10.20 -19.20
CA ASN A 150 -2.10 -10.09 -20.57
C ASN A 150 -2.16 -8.63 -21.04
N LEU A 151 -1.24 -8.27 -21.94
CA LEU A 151 -1.14 -6.93 -22.51
C LEU A 151 -2.30 -6.58 -23.45
N GLU A 152 -2.94 -7.57 -24.09
CA GLU A 152 -4.07 -7.29 -24.99
C GLU A 152 -5.26 -6.71 -24.23
N LEU A 153 -5.51 -7.18 -23.01
CA LEU A 153 -6.57 -6.62 -22.15
C LEU A 153 -6.26 -5.21 -21.67
N VAL A 154 -4.98 -4.84 -21.54
CA VAL A 154 -4.56 -3.50 -21.12
C VAL A 154 -4.77 -2.48 -22.24
N LYS A 155 -4.64 -2.91 -23.51
CA LYS A 155 -4.81 -2.06 -24.69
C LYS A 155 -6.26 -1.65 -24.95
N ILE A 156 -7.23 -2.47 -24.57
CA ILE A 156 -8.65 -2.19 -24.85
C ILE A 156 -9.16 -1.02 -23.99
N PRO A 157 -9.77 0.01 -24.59
CA PRO A 157 -10.55 0.98 -23.83
C PRO A 157 -11.76 0.27 -23.23
N ASN A 158 -11.80 0.19 -21.89
CA ASN A 158 -12.85 -0.52 -21.18
C ASN A 158 -13.92 0.43 -20.62
N PHE A 159 -15.11 -0.10 -20.42
CA PHE A 159 -16.27 0.63 -19.90
C PHE A 159 -16.68 0.14 -18.51
N LEU A 160 -15.75 -0.43 -17.73
CA LEU A 160 -16.04 -0.97 -16.40
C LEU A 160 -16.49 0.08 -15.38
N HIS A 161 -16.23 1.36 -15.65
CA HIS A 161 -16.67 2.50 -14.83
C HIS A 161 -18.08 2.99 -15.23
N LEU A 162 -18.60 2.58 -16.39
CA LEU A 162 -19.89 2.98 -16.94
C LEU A 162 -20.87 1.82 -16.91
N THR A 163 -20.97 1.15 -15.76
CA THR A 163 -22.03 0.15 -15.57
C THR A 163 -23.39 0.84 -15.41
N PRO A 164 -24.52 0.19 -15.72
CA PRO A 164 -25.85 0.79 -15.60
C PRO A 164 -26.11 1.41 -14.21
N ALA A 165 -25.71 0.70 -13.14
CA ALA A 165 -25.81 1.21 -11.77
C ALA A 165 -24.95 2.46 -11.50
N ALA A 166 -23.80 2.60 -12.15
CA ALA A 166 -22.97 3.81 -12.05
C ALA A 166 -23.63 4.98 -12.80
N ILE A 167 -24.14 4.72 -14.01
CA ILE A 167 -24.80 5.73 -14.86
C ILE A 167 -26.02 6.30 -14.15
N GLU A 168 -26.86 5.47 -13.54
CA GLU A 168 -28.03 5.95 -12.77
C GLU A 168 -27.62 6.87 -11.61
N ARG A 169 -26.59 6.50 -10.84
CA ARG A 169 -26.06 7.32 -9.75
C ARG A 169 -25.54 8.67 -10.28
N HIS A 170 -24.82 8.65 -11.40
CA HIS A 170 -24.31 9.87 -12.03
C HIS A 170 -25.44 10.77 -12.54
N CYS A 171 -26.40 10.20 -13.28
CA CYS A 171 -27.56 10.93 -13.79
C CYS A 171 -28.39 11.56 -12.66
N ASN A 172 -28.61 10.84 -11.55
CA ASN A 172 -29.36 11.38 -10.41
C ASN A 172 -28.62 12.55 -9.74
N ALA A 173 -27.30 12.47 -9.63
CA ALA A 173 -26.50 13.59 -9.12
C ALA A 173 -26.54 14.81 -10.06
N ILE A 174 -26.44 14.58 -11.36
CA ILE A 174 -26.48 15.65 -12.39
C ILE A 174 -27.87 16.29 -12.46
N LYS A 175 -28.95 15.50 -12.36
CA LYS A 175 -30.32 16.04 -12.31
C LYS A 175 -30.48 17.04 -11.16
N LYS A 176 -29.91 16.75 -9.99
CA LYS A 176 -29.94 17.65 -8.84
C LYS A 176 -29.16 18.96 -9.12
N SER A 177 -27.99 18.88 -9.74
CA SER A 177 -27.21 20.08 -10.05
C SER A 177 -27.86 20.94 -11.13
N ILE A 178 -28.45 20.32 -12.15
CA ILE A 178 -29.20 21.04 -13.19
C ILE A 178 -30.43 21.72 -12.60
N ALA A 179 -31.22 21.02 -11.77
CA ALA A 179 -32.42 21.60 -11.15
C ALA A 179 -32.09 22.82 -10.26
N LEU A 180 -30.99 22.77 -9.51
CA LEU A 180 -30.50 23.90 -8.70
C LEU A 180 -30.06 25.09 -9.57
N GLY A 181 -29.38 24.83 -10.69
CA GLY A 181 -28.97 25.87 -11.63
C GLY A 181 -30.16 26.57 -12.31
N VAL A 182 -31.21 25.81 -12.65
CA VAL A 182 -32.44 26.38 -13.22
C VAL A 182 -33.18 27.23 -12.19
N SER A 183 -33.24 26.83 -10.91
CA SER A 183 -33.87 27.66 -9.87
C SER A 183 -33.13 28.97 -9.56
N GLN A 184 -31.81 29.02 -9.77
CA GLN A 184 -31.04 30.27 -9.65
C GLN A 184 -31.18 31.19 -10.87
N PHE A 185 -31.47 30.63 -12.04
CA PHE A 185 -31.70 31.41 -13.26
C PHE A 185 -33.14 31.91 -13.36
N VAL A 186 -34.08 31.24 -12.70
CA VAL A 186 -35.49 31.63 -12.58
C VAL A 186 -35.73 32.19 -11.17
N ASP A 187 -35.01 33.25 -10.82
CA ASP A 187 -35.42 34.07 -9.68
C ASP A 187 -36.76 34.75 -10.00
N PRO A 188 -37.72 34.85 -9.06
CA PRO A 188 -39.08 35.34 -9.28
C PRO A 188 -39.16 36.88 -9.39
N GLY A 189 -38.07 37.53 -9.81
CA GLY A 189 -37.99 38.95 -10.10
C GLY A 189 -37.65 39.15 -11.57
N GLY A 190 -38.67 39.25 -12.41
CA GLY A 190 -38.52 39.36 -13.86
C GLY A 190 -37.57 40.48 -14.27
N ILE A 191 -36.41 40.09 -14.80
CA ILE A 191 -35.65 40.93 -15.72
C ILE A 191 -35.47 40.10 -17.00
N ARG A 192 -36.34 40.40 -17.95
CA ARG A 192 -36.24 39.99 -19.35
C ARG A 192 -35.00 40.68 -19.91
N LEU A 193 -33.88 39.97 -20.00
CA LEU A 193 -32.78 40.40 -20.84
C LEU A 193 -33.21 40.14 -22.29
N ASP A 194 -33.72 41.18 -22.93
CA ASP A 194 -33.93 41.19 -24.36
C ASP A 194 -32.59 40.89 -25.04
N LEU A 195 -32.54 39.77 -25.75
CA LEU A 195 -31.50 39.45 -26.70
C LEU A 195 -31.52 40.55 -27.78
N VAL A 196 -30.69 41.58 -27.59
CA VAL A 196 -30.29 42.46 -28.68
C VAL A 196 -29.42 41.61 -29.61
N GLY A 197 -30.07 41.03 -30.63
CA GLY A 197 -29.41 40.50 -31.80
C GLY A 197 -28.66 41.63 -32.48
N SER A 198 -27.36 41.75 -32.16
CA SER A 198 -26.45 42.59 -32.91
C SER A 198 -26.16 41.87 -34.22
N SER A 199 -26.78 42.37 -35.28
CA SER A 199 -26.44 42.09 -36.66
C SER A 199 -24.98 42.46 -36.88
N VAL A 200 -24.14 41.47 -37.19
CA VAL A 200 -22.83 41.66 -37.82
C VAL A 200 -22.66 40.52 -38.82
N GLU A 201 -22.83 40.90 -40.09
CA GLU A 201 -22.44 40.28 -41.37
C GLU A 201 -22.85 38.82 -41.68
#